data_AF-A0A0D0CFB4-F1
#
_entry.id   AF-A0A0D0CFB4-F1
#
_cell.length_a   1.000
_cell.length_b   1.000
_cell.length_c   1.000
_cell.angle_alpha   90.00
_cell.angle_beta   90.00
_cell.angle_gamma   90.00
#
_symmetry.space_group_name_H-M   'P 1'
#
loop_
_entity.id
_entity.type
_entity.pdbx_description
1 polymer ?
#
loop_
_entity_poly.entity_id
_entity_poly.type
_entity_poly.pdbx_seq_one_letter_code
_entity_poly.pdbx_strand_id
1 'polypeptide(L)' 'FQNHHSVSEYVYELENLYNLVGAVGKHDKVIKLWDGFTPKMCYELHRAKLNKEVSSWKQIVREAKLIEMA' A
#
# COMPACT_ATOMS: atom_id res chain seq x y z
N PHE A 1 6.78 7.34 0.79
CA PHE A 1 5.51 7.83 0.24
C PHE A 1 5.54 7.55 -1.26
N GLN A 2 4.44 7.08 -1.86
CA GLN A 2 4.33 6.70 -3.27
C GLN A 2 4.72 7.87 -4.17
N ASN A 3 4.17 9.07 -3.96
CA ASN A 3 4.52 10.28 -4.71
C ASN A 3 4.56 10.06 -6.24
N HIS A 4 5.75 10.18 -6.84
CA HIS A 4 6.00 9.99 -8.28
C HIS A 4 6.39 8.55 -8.65
N HIS A 5 6.52 7.65 -7.67
CA HIS A 5 6.81 6.24 -7.91
C HIS A 5 5.52 5.51 -8.29
N SER A 6 5.68 4.49 -9.13
CA SER A 6 4.60 3.52 -9.35
C SER A 6 4.25 2.79 -8.05
N VAL A 7 3.04 2.23 -7.97
CA VAL A 7 2.62 1.36 -6.86
C VAL A 7 3.59 0.20 -6.70
N SER A 8 4.09 -0.36 -7.82
CA SER A 8 5.02 -1.50 -7.77
C SER A 8 6.39 -1.11 -7.20
N GLU A 9 6.96 0.02 -7.61
CA GLU A 9 8.23 0.52 -7.05
C GLU A 9 8.09 0.82 -5.56
N TYR A 10 7.02 1.52 -5.18
CA TYR A 10 6.77 1.86 -3.79
C TYR A 10 6.59 0.62 -2.89
N VAL A 11 5.85 -0.38 -3.36
CA VAL A 11 5.67 -1.66 -2.64
C VAL A 11 7.01 -2.38 -2.50
N TYR A 12 7.83 -2.42 -3.56
CA TYR A 12 9.14 -3.06 -3.54
C TYR A 12 10.10 -2.41 -2.53
N GLU A 13 10.13 -1.08 -2.47
CA GLU A 13 10.94 -0.35 -1.48
C GLU A 13 10.50 -0.65 -0.04
N LEU A 14 9.19 -0.71 0.22
CA LEU A 14 8.67 -1.08 1.54
C LEU A 14 9.01 -2.53 1.91
N GLU A 15 8.86 -3.47 0.99
CA GLU A 15 9.22 -4.87 1.23
C GLU A 15 10.71 -5.03 1.55
N ASN A 16 11.58 -4.32 0.83
CA ASN A 16 13.01 -4.28 1.12
C ASN A 16 13.31 -3.67 2.50
N LEU A 17 12.65 -2.57 2.87
CA LEU A 17 12.78 -1.98 4.19
C LEU A 17 12.41 -2.99 5.29
N TYR A 18 11.30 -3.71 5.13
CA TYR A 18 10.89 -4.73 6.11
C TYR A 18 11.82 -5.92 6.16
N ASN A 19 12.41 -6.33 5.03
CA ASN A 19 13.41 -7.39 5.01
C ASN A 19 14.69 -6.99 5.76
N LEU A 20 15.08 -5.71 5.71
CA LEU A 20 16.24 -5.18 6.42
C LEU A 20 16.00 -5.03 7.93
N VAL A 21 14.83 -4.51 8.31
CA VAL A 21 14.47 -4.24 9.72
C VAL A 21 14.03 -5.52 10.44
N GLY A 22 13.55 -6.53 9.71
CA GLY A 22 13.12 -7.83 10.25
C GLY A 22 11.64 -7.85 10.65
N ALA A 23 11.37 -8.22 11.91
CA ALA A 23 10.01 -8.50 12.37
C ALA A 23 9.18 -7.21 12.59
N VAL A 24 8.45 -6.79 11.55
CA VAL A 24 7.41 -5.75 11.62
C VAL A 24 6.02 -6.39 11.62
N GLY A 25 5.13 -5.92 12.50
CA GLY A 25 3.76 -6.42 12.61
C GLY A 25 3.01 -6.34 11.29
N LYS A 26 2.24 -7.38 10.93
CA LYS A 26 1.48 -7.41 9.66
C LYS A 26 0.53 -6.22 9.52
N HIS A 27 -0.10 -5.83 10.63
CA HIS A 27 -0.99 -4.67 10.69
C HIS A 27 -0.22 -3.37 10.44
N ASP A 28 0.90 -3.16 11.14
CA ASP A 28 1.75 -1.98 10.96
C ASP A 28 2.25 -1.84 9.52
N LYS A 29 2.56 -2.96 8.85
CA LYS A 29 2.90 -2.95 7.43
C LYS A 29 1.75 -2.39 6.59
N VAL A 30 0.53 -2.88 6.81
CA VAL A 30 -0.66 -2.40 6.08
C VAL A 30 -0.91 -0.91 6.34
N ILE A 31 -0.85 -0.46 7.58
CA ILE A 31 -1.01 0.96 7.94
C ILE A 31 0.03 1.81 7.21
N LYS A 32 1.30 1.39 7.23
CA LYS A 32 2.39 2.14 6.60
C LYS A 32 2.28 2.17 5.07
N LEU A 33 1.84 1.08 4.44
CA LEU A 33 1.54 1.04 3.01
C LEU A 33 0.45 2.04 2.65
N TRP A 34 -0.67 1.99 3.37
CA TRP A 34 -1.81 2.84 3.10
C TRP A 34 -1.49 4.32 3.30
N ASP A 35 -0.92 4.67 4.47
CA ASP A 35 -0.60 6.06 4.81
C ASP A 35 0.51 6.64 3.94
N GLY A 36 1.25 5.79 3.23
CA GLY A 36 2.24 6.22 2.26
C GLY A 36 1.73 6.39 0.84
N PHE A 37 0.51 5.96 0.50
CA PHE A 37 -0.09 6.23 -0.81
C PHE A 37 -0.46 7.71 -0.99
N THR A 38 -0.66 8.12 -2.25
CA THR A 38 -1.16 9.47 -2.52
C THR A 38 -2.62 9.61 -2.05
N PRO A 39 -3.09 10.84 -1.70
CA PRO A 39 -4.47 11.05 -1.29
C PRO A 39 -5.50 10.58 -2.31
N LYS A 40 -5.20 10.73 -3.61
CA LYS A 40 -6.03 10.22 -4.71
C LYS A 40 -6.15 8.69 -4.67
N MET A 41 -5.03 7.99 -4.49
CA MET A 41 -5.02 6.53 -4.40
C MET A 41 -5.82 6.04 -3.18
N CYS A 42 -5.63 6.66 -2.01
CA CYS A 42 -6.42 6.33 -0.80
C CYS A 42 -7.92 6.53 -1.02
N TYR A 43 -8.32 7.59 -1.72
CA TYR A 43 -9.72 7.85 -2.04
C TYR A 43 -10.31 6.76 -2.95
N GLU A 44 -9.60 6.37 -4.01
CA GLU A 44 -10.08 5.31 -4.92
C GLU A 44 -10.12 3.93 -4.22
N LEU A 45 -9.13 3.61 -3.38
CA LEU A 45 -9.15 2.40 -2.57
C LEU A 45 -10.34 2.38 -1.60
N HIS A 46 -10.68 3.52 -1.00
CA HIS A 46 -11.89 3.65 -0.18
C HIS A 46 -13.17 3.45 -1.02
N ARG A 47 -13.23 4.00 -2.23
CA ARG A 47 -14.36 3.75 -3.16
C ARG A 47 -14.48 2.27 -3.54
N ALA A 48 -13.35 1.55 -3.64
CA ALA A 48 -13.29 0.10 -3.81
C ALA A 48 -13.63 -0.70 -2.53
N LYS A 49 -14.08 -0.03 -1.46
CA LYS A 49 -14.45 -0.62 -0.16
C LYS A 49 -13.29 -1.28 0.59
N LEU A 50 -12.05 -0.84 0.32
CA LEU A 50 -10.88 -1.26 1.08
C LEU A 50 -10.61 -0.30 2.24
N ASN A 51 -9.97 -0.83 3.29
CA ASN A 51 -9.66 -0.10 4.51
C ASN A 51 -8.37 -0.65 5.13
N LYS A 52 -7.45 0.23 5.55
CA LYS A 52 -6.16 -0.13 6.15
C LYS A 52 -6.24 -0.96 7.44
N GLU A 53 -7.35 -0.87 8.18
CA GLU A 53 -7.55 -1.60 9.43
C GLU A 53 -8.00 -3.05 9.20
N VAL A 54 -8.66 -3.32 8.07
CA VAL A 54 -9.41 -4.56 7.85
C VAL A 54 -8.93 -5.34 6.62
N SER A 55 -8.48 -4.62 5.58
CA SER A 55 -8.03 -5.21 4.33
C SER A 55 -6.59 -5.71 4.45
N SER A 56 -6.31 -6.84 3.82
CA SER A 56 -4.95 -7.38 3.79
C SER A 56 -4.05 -6.59 2.85
N TRP A 57 -2.74 -6.61 3.12
CA TRP A 57 -1.70 -6.06 2.25
C TRP A 57 -1.90 -6.46 0.78
N LYS A 58 -2.12 -7.75 0.51
CA LYS A 58 -2.29 -8.27 -0.85
C LYS A 58 -3.52 -7.69 -1.55
N GLN A 59 -4.63 -7.51 -0.86
CA GLN A 59 -5.84 -6.92 -1.44
C GLN A 59 -5.59 -5.45 -1.81
N ILE A 60 -4.99 -4.69 -0.90
CA ILE A 60 -4.69 -3.28 -1.10
C ILE A 60 -3.71 -3.09 -2.26
N VAL A 61 -2.61 -3.84 -2.30
CA VAL A 61 -1.62 -3.75 -3.39
C VAL A 61 -2.24 -4.13 -4.73
N ARG A 62 -3.06 -5.18 -4.78
CA ARG A 62 -3.71 -5.60 -6.03
C ARG A 62 -4.62 -4.51 -6.56
N GLU A 63 -5.47 -3.95 -5.71
CA GLU A 63 -6.42 -2.92 -6.13
C GLU A 63 -5.71 -1.61 -6.51
N ALA A 64 -4.70 -1.21 -5.74
CA ALA A 64 -3.90 -0.02 -6.04
C ALA A 64 -3.23 -0.12 -7.42
N LYS A 65 -2.74 -1.32 -7.80
CA LYS A 65 -2.20 -1.56 -9.15
C LYS A 65 -3.27 -1.45 -10.24
N LEU A 66 -4.49 -1.94 -10.00
CA LEU A 66 -5.59 -1.79 -10.96
C LEU A 66 -5.98 -0.32 -11.14
N ILE A 67 -6.04 0.45 -10.06
CA ILE A 67 -6.33 1.89 -10.07
C ILE A 67 -5.24 2.67 -10.81
N GLU A 68 -3.96 2.30 -10.63
CA GLU A 68 -2.84 2.95 -11.32
C GLU A 68 -2.85 2.71 -12.85
N MET A 69 -3.39 1.58 -13.29
CA MET A 69 -3.48 1.21 -14.70
C MET A 69 -4.73 1.73 -15.41
N ALA A 70 -5.70 2.28 -14.67
CA ALA A 70 -7.00 2.77 -15.16
C ALA A 70 -6.96 4.27 -15.51
#